data_AF-A0A530GV15-F1
#
_entry.id   AF-A0A530GV15-F1
#
_cell.length_a   1.000
_cell.length_b   1.000
_cell.length_c   1.000
_cell.angle_alpha   90.00
_cell.angle_beta   90.00
_cell.angle_gamma   90.00
#
_symmetry.space_group_name_H-M   'P 1'
#
loop_
_entity.id
_entity.type
_entity.pdbx_description
1 polymer ?
#
loop_
_entity_poly.entity_id
_entity_poly.type
_entity_poly.pdbx_seq_one_letter_code
_entity_poly.pdbx_strand_id
1 'polypeptide(L)'
;SNTPLQYLLDQEEDRSSLVFQVDLFSARGVLPRGMADVLSRHKDIMYSSRTRQNTDNFQRIHALKMKLLDALKRVPPEQLKDGERELIADYSDAGVVNIVHLIYQHKGYEGHAKDYEFSGTSMREHWEMGLEDTERTLRHKKWLMLPDNADGVTIHDLHREDPRIHSVAWREG
;
A
#
# COMPACT_ATOMS: atom_id res chain seq x y z
N SER A 1 11.19 -13.32 -4.48
CA SER A 1 10.43 -12.65 -5.55
C SER A 1 8.98 -12.61 -5.10
N ASN A 2 8.49 -11.47 -4.62
CA ASN A 2 7.07 -11.22 -4.32
C ASN A 2 6.61 -10.02 -5.14
N THR A 3 6.66 -10.20 -6.46
CA THR A 3 6.17 -9.28 -7.49
C THR A 3 4.68 -9.42 -7.88
N PRO A 4 3.73 -9.99 -7.10
CA PRO A 4 2.32 -10.07 -7.54
C PRO A 4 1.64 -8.72 -7.71
N LEU A 5 1.93 -7.74 -6.85
CA LEU A 5 1.21 -6.47 -6.87
C LEU A 5 1.50 -5.69 -8.15
N GLN A 6 2.76 -5.52 -8.52
CA GLN A 6 3.11 -4.78 -9.74
C GLN A 6 2.47 -5.43 -10.97
N TYR A 7 2.48 -6.78 -11.05
CA TYR A 7 1.77 -7.49 -12.11
C TYR A 7 0.27 -7.22 -12.10
N LEU A 8 -0.40 -7.32 -10.95
CA LEU A 8 -1.84 -7.05 -10.82
C LEU A 8 -2.20 -5.58 -11.13
N LEU A 9 -1.30 -4.65 -10.81
CA LEU A 9 -1.46 -3.22 -11.09
C LEU A 9 -1.09 -2.84 -12.54
N ASP A 10 -0.23 -3.63 -13.19
CA ASP A 10 0.16 -3.48 -14.60
C ASP A 10 -0.81 -4.22 -15.54
N GLN A 11 -1.62 -5.17 -15.03
CA GLN A 11 -2.79 -5.66 -15.74
C GLN A 11 -3.77 -4.48 -15.79
N GLU A 12 -3.71 -3.72 -16.88
CA GLU A 12 -4.64 -2.64 -17.19
C GLU A 12 -6.07 -3.17 -17.06
N GLU A 13 -6.75 -2.79 -15.98
CA GLU A 13 -8.16 -3.11 -15.78
C GLU A 13 -8.93 -1.80 -15.72
N ASP A 14 -9.74 -1.56 -16.75
CA ASP A 14 -10.81 -0.56 -16.87
C ASP A 14 -11.92 -0.76 -15.82
N ARG A 15 -11.58 -1.34 -14.66
CA ARG A 15 -12.49 -1.77 -13.61
C ARG A 15 -12.05 -1.20 -12.29
N SER A 16 -13.04 -0.71 -11.56
CA SER A 16 -12.82 -0.23 -10.20
C SER A 16 -12.60 -1.42 -9.27
N SER A 17 -11.54 -1.36 -8.45
CA SER A 17 -11.04 -2.51 -7.69
C SER A 17 -10.77 -2.18 -6.22
N LEU A 18 -11.11 -3.11 -5.33
CA LEU A 18 -10.72 -3.11 -3.93
C LEU A 18 -9.64 -4.19 -3.72
N VAL A 19 -8.43 -3.76 -3.40
CA VAL A 19 -7.24 -4.62 -3.30
C VAL A 19 -6.84 -4.74 -1.83
N PHE A 20 -6.73 -5.98 -1.34
CA PHE A 20 -6.14 -6.26 -0.03
C PHE A 20 -4.70 -6.69 -0.21
N GLN A 21 -3.78 -5.83 0.20
CA GLN A 21 -2.35 -6.10 0.13
C GLN A 21 -1.86 -6.59 1.49
N VAL A 22 -1.41 -7.84 1.56
CA VAL A 22 -0.92 -8.44 2.81
C VAL A 22 0.61 -8.47 2.82
N ASP A 23 1.23 -7.77 3.78
CA ASP A 23 2.68 -7.78 4.00
C ASP A 23 3.02 -8.50 5.30
N LEU A 24 3.89 -9.51 5.22
CA LEU A 24 4.41 -10.23 6.40
C LEU A 24 5.64 -9.57 7.02
N PHE A 25 6.24 -8.61 6.31
CA PHE A 25 7.46 -7.91 6.73
C PHE A 25 7.10 -6.49 7.16
N SER A 26 7.28 -6.17 8.44
CA SER A 26 7.04 -4.82 8.95
C SER A 26 8.31 -3.98 8.92
N ALA A 27 8.25 -2.82 8.26
CA ALA A 27 9.30 -1.81 8.37
C ALA A 27 9.54 -1.38 9.83
N ARG A 28 8.55 -1.55 10.70
CA ARG A 28 8.62 -1.27 12.13
C ARG A 28 8.99 -2.50 12.91
N GLY A 29 9.73 -2.29 13.99
CA GLY A 29 10.16 -3.36 14.88
C GLY A 29 11.06 -2.81 15.97
N VAL A 30 11.38 -3.66 16.93
CA VAL A 30 12.27 -3.31 18.04
C VAL A 30 13.69 -3.02 17.55
N LEU A 31 14.43 -2.21 18.31
CA LEU A 31 15.84 -1.95 18.06
C LEU A 31 16.63 -3.28 18.20
N PRO A 32 17.44 -3.68 17.20
CA PRO A 32 18.18 -4.94 17.24
C PRO A 32 19.20 -4.94 18.38
N ARG A 33 19.34 -6.07 19.08
CA ARG A 33 20.28 -6.23 20.20
C ARG A 33 21.54 -7.03 19.82
N GLY A 34 21.55 -7.62 18.62
CA GLY A 34 22.70 -8.34 18.08
C GLY A 34 22.63 -8.48 16.56
N MET A 35 23.69 -9.06 15.98
CA MET A 35 23.82 -9.18 14.52
C MET A 35 22.71 -9.99 13.87
N ALA A 36 22.20 -11.03 14.53
CA ALA A 36 21.07 -11.81 14.03
C ALA A 36 19.81 -10.93 13.86
N ASP A 37 19.51 -10.11 14.86
CA ASP A 37 18.38 -9.17 14.83
C ASP A 37 18.58 -8.11 13.73
N VAL A 38 19.82 -7.63 13.54
CA VAL A 38 20.15 -6.69 12.46
C VAL A 38 19.82 -7.29 11.09
N LEU A 39 20.20 -8.55 10.85
CA LEU A 39 19.90 -9.23 9.59
C LEU A 39 18.39 -9.44 9.40
N SER A 40 17.66 -9.81 10.47
CA SER A 40 16.19 -9.90 10.42
C SER A 40 15.57 -8.53 10.09
N ARG A 41 15.98 -7.47 10.79
CA ARG A 41 15.47 -6.11 10.56
C ARG A 41 15.80 -5.60 9.17
N HIS A 42 16.99 -5.88 8.65
CA HIS A 42 17.36 -5.55 7.28
C HIS A 42 16.40 -6.20 6.28
N LYS A 43 16.09 -7.49 6.47
CA LYS A 43 15.12 -8.23 5.65
C LYS A 43 13.74 -7.58 5.71
N ASP A 44 13.26 -7.30 6.92
CA ASP A 44 11.94 -6.68 7.12
C ASP A 44 11.82 -5.32 6.43
N ILE A 45 12.84 -4.46 6.58
CA ILE A 45 12.90 -3.14 5.96
C ILE A 45 12.99 -3.25 4.43
N MET A 46 13.85 -4.13 3.92
CA MET A 46 14.04 -4.31 2.47
C MET A 46 12.75 -4.76 1.77
N TYR A 47 12.02 -5.73 2.34
CA TYR A 47 10.79 -6.22 1.73
C TYR A 47 9.65 -5.21 1.85
N SER A 48 9.43 -4.63 3.04
CA SER A 48 8.40 -3.60 3.23
C SER A 48 8.63 -2.34 2.38
N SER A 49 9.89 -1.91 2.22
CA SER A 49 10.24 -0.78 1.36
C SER A 49 9.92 -1.06 -0.10
N ARG A 50 10.14 -2.30 -0.57
CA ARG A 50 9.81 -2.69 -1.94
C ARG A 50 8.30 -2.67 -2.16
N THR A 51 7.51 -3.23 -1.25
CA THR A 51 6.05 -3.22 -1.38
C THR A 51 5.51 -1.78 -1.40
N ARG A 52 5.99 -0.93 -0.48
CA ARG A 52 5.61 0.49 -0.44
C ARG A 52 5.99 1.23 -1.72
N GLN A 53 7.22 1.05 -2.21
CA GLN A 53 7.70 1.68 -3.44
C GLN A 53 6.83 1.32 -4.64
N ASN A 54 6.42 0.05 -4.78
CA ASN A 54 5.54 -0.37 -5.86
C ASN A 54 4.17 0.32 -5.78
N THR A 55 3.59 0.37 -4.58
CA THR A 55 2.27 1.00 -4.34
C THR A 55 2.32 2.51 -4.59
N ASP A 56 3.37 3.20 -4.11
CA ASP A 56 3.58 4.63 -4.32
C ASP A 56 3.82 4.96 -5.81
N ASN A 57 4.57 4.12 -6.53
CA ASN A 57 4.82 4.29 -7.95
C ASN A 57 3.53 4.14 -8.77
N PHE A 58 2.70 3.14 -8.45
CA PHE A 58 1.40 2.97 -9.08
C PHE A 58 0.49 4.18 -8.86
N GLN A 59 0.35 4.64 -7.62
CA GLN A 59 -0.45 5.83 -7.30
C GLN A 59 0.06 7.05 -8.08
N ARG A 60 1.38 7.23 -8.18
CA ARG A 60 1.98 8.33 -8.94
C ARG A 60 1.67 8.25 -10.43
N ILE A 61 1.79 7.07 -11.05
CA ILE A 61 1.54 6.88 -12.48
C ILE A 61 0.06 7.11 -12.78
N HIS A 62 -0.85 6.54 -12.00
CA HIS A 62 -2.30 6.72 -12.18
C HIS A 62 -2.71 8.19 -12.04
N ALA A 63 -2.22 8.89 -11.01
CA ALA A 63 -2.47 10.31 -10.83
C ALA A 63 -1.96 11.17 -12.02
N LEU A 64 -0.83 10.79 -12.63
CA LEU A 64 -0.34 11.46 -13.84
C LEU A 64 -1.23 11.17 -15.06
N LYS A 65 -1.72 9.94 -15.23
CA LYS A 65 -2.69 9.59 -16.28
C LYS A 65 -3.97 10.43 -16.13
N MET A 66 -4.52 10.55 -14.91
CA MET A 66 -5.73 11.33 -14.65
C MET A 66 -5.54 12.83 -14.90
N LYS A 67 -4.39 13.39 -14.51
CA LYS A 67 -4.05 14.80 -14.80
C LYS A 67 -3.86 15.07 -16.28
N LEU A 68 -3.26 14.12 -17.01
CA LEU A 68 -3.13 14.23 -18.46
C LEU A 68 -4.52 14.18 -19.13
N LEU A 69 -5.39 13.26 -18.71
CA LEU A 69 -6.76 13.19 -19.20
C LEU A 69 -7.52 14.49 -18.97
N ASP A 70 -7.46 15.05 -17.76
CA ASP A 70 -8.08 16.33 -17.43
C ASP A 70 -7.54 17.48 -18.29
N ALA A 71 -6.24 17.50 -18.55
CA ALA A 71 -5.63 18.50 -19.43
C ALA A 71 -6.09 18.34 -20.89
N LEU A 72 -6.14 17.11 -21.41
CA LEU A 72 -6.57 16.80 -22.78
C LEU A 72 -8.06 17.12 -22.99
N LYS A 73 -8.91 16.91 -21.99
CA LYS A 73 -10.34 17.27 -22.03
C LYS A 73 -10.61 18.77 -22.17
N ARG A 74 -9.61 19.63 -21.89
CA ARG A 74 -9.71 21.09 -22.08
C ARG A 74 -9.32 21.55 -23.47
N VAL A 75 -8.69 20.67 -24.27
CA VAL A 75 -8.30 20.99 -25.65
C VAL A 75 -9.54 20.85 -26.54
N PRO A 76 -9.84 21.83 -27.41
CA PRO A 76 -10.97 21.73 -28.31
C PRO A 76 -10.89 20.48 -29.21
N PRO A 77 -12.00 19.74 -29.43
CA PRO A 77 -11.98 18.48 -30.15
C PRO A 77 -11.37 18.55 -31.54
N GLU A 78 -11.46 19.68 -32.24
CA GLU A 78 -10.90 19.89 -33.58
C GLU A 78 -9.37 20.05 -33.60
N GLN A 79 -8.75 20.35 -32.45
CA GLN A 79 -7.30 20.52 -32.31
C GLN A 79 -6.58 19.27 -31.80
N LEU A 80 -7.35 18.27 -31.34
CA LEU A 80 -6.82 16.99 -30.88
C LEU A 80 -6.25 16.18 -32.05
N LYS A 81 -5.02 15.69 -31.86
CA LYS A 81 -4.39 14.69 -32.73
C LYS A 81 -4.99 13.32 -32.46
N ASP A 82 -4.86 12.40 -33.41
CA ASP A 82 -5.42 11.05 -33.29
C ASP A 82 -4.92 10.31 -32.04
N GLY A 83 -3.61 10.35 -31.76
CA GLY A 83 -3.06 9.76 -30.53
C GLY A 83 -3.55 10.41 -29.24
N GLU A 84 -3.92 11.70 -29.25
CA GLU A 84 -4.50 12.36 -28.08
C GLU A 84 -5.95 11.91 -27.85
N ARG A 85 -6.70 11.61 -28.94
CA ARG A 85 -8.06 11.03 -28.84
C ARG A 85 -8.01 9.60 -28.30
N GLU A 86 -7.05 8.81 -28.76
CA GLU A 86 -6.81 7.46 -28.26
C GLU A 86 -6.50 7.47 -26.76
N LEU A 87 -5.61 8.35 -26.30
CA LEU A 87 -5.31 8.52 -24.88
C LEU A 87 -6.52 8.96 -24.05
N ILE A 88 -7.38 9.85 -24.59
CA ILE A 88 -8.63 10.23 -23.91
C ILE A 88 -9.54 9.01 -23.77
N ALA A 89 -9.69 8.21 -24.83
CA ALA A 89 -10.54 7.01 -24.79
C ALA A 89 -10.01 6.00 -23.76
N ASP A 90 -8.72 5.69 -23.83
CA ASP A 90 -8.03 4.76 -22.93
C ASP A 90 -8.16 5.17 -21.45
N TYR A 91 -7.86 6.43 -21.12
CA TYR A 91 -7.88 6.87 -19.72
C TYR A 91 -9.26 7.24 -19.20
N SER A 92 -10.27 7.44 -20.07
CA SER A 92 -11.64 7.72 -19.62
C SER A 92 -12.33 6.51 -19.02
N ASP A 93 -11.93 5.30 -19.41
CA ASP A 93 -12.45 4.04 -18.87
C ASP A 93 -11.63 3.53 -17.67
N ALA A 94 -10.58 4.24 -17.28
CA ALA A 94 -9.73 3.86 -16.15
C ALA A 94 -10.55 3.75 -14.85
N GLY A 95 -10.50 2.56 -14.25
CA GLY A 95 -11.14 2.29 -12.97
C GLY A 95 -10.47 3.02 -11.80
N VAL A 96 -11.21 3.15 -10.69
CA VAL A 96 -10.66 3.62 -9.42
C VAL A 96 -10.18 2.45 -8.55
N VAL A 97 -9.04 2.61 -7.89
CA VAL A 97 -8.40 1.56 -7.10
C VAL A 97 -8.35 1.95 -5.63
N ASN A 98 -8.92 1.12 -4.78
CA ASN A 98 -8.79 1.24 -3.33
C ASN A 98 -7.88 0.13 -2.80
N ILE A 99 -6.77 0.49 -2.18
CA ILE A 99 -5.79 -0.45 -1.64
C ILE A 99 -5.85 -0.41 -0.12
N VAL A 100 -6.17 -1.55 0.50
CA VAL A 100 -6.11 -1.74 1.95
C VAL A 100 -4.86 -2.57 2.27
N HIS A 101 -3.88 -1.94 2.90
CA HIS A 101 -2.61 -2.56 3.28
C HIS A 101 -2.70 -3.17 4.68
N LEU A 102 -2.68 -4.50 4.75
CA LEU A 102 -2.64 -5.30 5.97
C LEU A 102 -1.18 -5.66 6.26
N ILE A 103 -0.54 -4.94 7.18
CA ILE A 103 0.86 -5.13 7.52
C ILE A 103 0.95 -5.87 8.84
N TYR A 104 1.41 -7.12 8.79
CA TYR A 104 1.60 -7.96 9.97
C TYR A 104 2.50 -7.27 11.00
N GLN A 105 1.97 -7.02 12.20
CA GLN A 105 2.74 -6.45 13.31
C GLN A 105 3.24 -7.57 14.22
N HIS A 106 4.54 -7.79 14.20
CA HIS A 106 5.16 -8.77 15.06
C HIS A 106 5.40 -8.21 16.46
N LYS A 107 4.91 -8.87 17.52
CA LYS A 107 5.29 -8.56 18.90
C LYS A 107 6.70 -9.11 19.14
N GLY A 108 7.66 -8.25 19.48
CA GLY A 108 9.08 -8.57 19.65
C GLY A 108 9.45 -9.49 20.83
N TYR A 109 8.57 -10.43 21.21
CA TYR A 109 8.82 -11.46 22.22
C TYR A 109 9.38 -12.76 21.63
N GLU A 110 9.46 -12.92 20.31
CA GLU A 110 10.22 -14.00 19.70
C GLU A 110 11.72 -13.75 19.87
N GLY A 111 12.29 -14.41 20.87
CA GLY A 111 13.74 -14.56 20.99
C GLY A 111 14.32 -15.34 19.80
N HIS A 112 15.63 -15.59 19.85
CA HIS A 112 16.49 -16.18 18.81
C HIS A 112 16.09 -17.57 18.23
N ALA A 113 14.86 -18.05 18.44
CA ALA A 113 14.33 -19.32 17.95
C ALA A 113 13.41 -19.20 16.71
N LYS A 114 13.44 -18.06 16.00
CA LYS A 114 12.64 -17.78 14.79
C LYS A 114 12.71 -18.86 13.70
N ASP A 115 13.80 -19.63 13.64
CA ASP A 115 14.00 -20.64 12.60
C ASP A 115 13.49 -22.05 13.00
N TYR A 116 13.05 -22.26 14.25
CA TYR A 116 12.65 -23.58 14.76
C TYR A 116 11.36 -23.61 15.59
N GLU A 117 10.81 -22.47 16.02
CA GLU A 117 9.63 -22.42 16.89
C GLU A 117 8.30 -22.42 16.09
N PHE A 118 8.02 -23.53 15.41
CA PHE A 118 6.72 -23.81 14.81
C PHE A 118 5.75 -24.44 15.82
N SER A 119 5.79 -23.99 17.07
CA SER A 119 4.90 -24.53 18.09
C SER A 119 3.45 -24.20 17.72
N GLY A 120 2.51 -25.11 18.05
CA GLY A 120 1.09 -24.84 17.84
C GLY A 120 0.60 -23.58 18.57
N THR A 121 1.29 -23.17 19.65
CA THR A 121 1.00 -21.94 20.39
C THR A 121 1.41 -20.71 19.58
N SER A 122 2.63 -20.67 19.05
CA SER A 122 3.13 -19.55 18.22
C SER A 122 2.27 -19.37 16.96
N MET A 123 1.85 -20.46 16.31
CA MET A 123 0.92 -20.39 15.16
C MET A 123 -0.44 -19.80 15.54
N ARG A 124 -1.01 -20.19 16.69
CA ARG A 124 -2.28 -19.62 17.15
C ARG A 124 -2.15 -18.13 17.46
N GLU A 125 -1.08 -17.72 18.12
CA GLU A 125 -0.81 -16.31 18.40
C GLU A 125 -0.71 -15.49 17.11
N HIS A 126 -0.03 -16.01 16.08
CA HIS A 126 0.02 -15.36 14.76
C HIS A 126 -1.35 -15.23 14.09
N TRP A 127 -2.17 -16.28 14.14
CA TRP A 127 -3.52 -16.23 13.58
C TRP A 127 -4.43 -15.25 14.32
N GLU A 128 -4.37 -15.24 15.65
CA GLU A 128 -5.14 -14.30 16.49
C GLU A 128 -4.72 -12.86 16.20
N MET A 129 -3.42 -12.57 16.11
CA MET A 129 -2.92 -11.23 15.77
C MET A 129 -3.34 -10.80 14.36
N GLY A 130 -3.24 -11.70 13.36
CA GLY A 130 -3.69 -11.40 12.00
C GLY A 130 -5.20 -11.17 11.90
N LEU A 131 -5.99 -11.95 12.64
CA LEU A 131 -7.44 -11.79 12.71
C LEU A 131 -7.82 -10.45 13.34
N GLU A 132 -7.23 -10.11 14.49
CA GLU A 132 -7.49 -8.84 15.18
C GLU A 132 -7.19 -7.63 14.28
N ASP A 133 -6.04 -7.64 13.60
CA ASP A 133 -5.65 -6.53 12.72
C ASP A 133 -6.58 -6.39 11.50
N THR A 134 -6.98 -7.53 10.93
CA THR A 134 -7.94 -7.57 9.82
C THR A 134 -9.30 -7.05 10.28
N GLU A 135 -9.81 -7.51 11.42
CA GLU A 135 -11.08 -7.04 11.97
C GLU A 135 -11.07 -5.54 12.25
N ARG A 136 -9.98 -5.02 12.85
CA ARG A 136 -9.81 -3.58 13.08
C ARG A 136 -9.85 -2.80 11.77
N THR A 137 -9.15 -3.29 10.76
CA THR A 137 -9.17 -2.68 9.42
C THR A 137 -10.57 -2.69 8.81
N LEU A 138 -11.29 -3.81 8.87
CA LEU A 138 -12.65 -3.95 8.31
C LEU A 138 -13.74 -3.16 9.05
N ARG A 139 -13.46 -2.66 10.27
CA ARG A 139 -14.33 -1.71 10.98
C ARG A 139 -14.32 -0.33 10.32
N HIS A 140 -13.27 0.02 9.58
CA HIS A 140 -13.23 1.25 8.79
C HIS A 140 -14.04 1.09 7.49
N LYS A 141 -15.37 1.13 7.58
CA LYS A 141 -16.26 0.92 6.42
C LYS A 141 -15.97 1.82 5.23
N LYS A 142 -15.50 3.05 5.48
CA LYS A 142 -15.09 3.98 4.42
C LYS A 142 -13.92 3.46 3.57
N TRP A 143 -13.05 2.62 4.13
CA TRP A 143 -11.91 2.02 3.43
C TRP A 143 -12.30 0.87 2.50
N LEU A 144 -13.57 0.46 2.50
CA LEU A 144 -14.10 -0.60 1.64
C LEU A 144 -14.95 -0.05 0.49
N MET A 145 -15.14 1.27 0.45
CA MET A 145 -15.89 1.95 -0.60
C MET A 145 -14.95 2.37 -1.73
N LEU A 146 -15.49 2.57 -2.92
CA LEU A 146 -14.73 3.18 -4.00
C LEU A 146 -14.30 4.60 -3.60
N PRO A 147 -13.06 5.00 -3.92
CA PRO A 147 -12.58 6.33 -3.59
C PRO A 147 -13.26 7.37 -4.49
N ASP A 148 -13.51 8.54 -3.92
CA ASP A 148 -14.09 9.70 -4.61
C ASP A 148 -13.02 10.74 -4.99
N ASN A 149 -11.74 10.37 -4.92
CA ASN A 149 -10.64 11.27 -5.18
C ASN A 149 -10.35 11.42 -6.69
N ALA A 150 -9.90 12.62 -7.07
CA ALA A 150 -9.57 12.92 -8.47
C ALA A 150 -8.38 12.09 -9.02
N ASP A 151 -7.51 11.61 -8.13
CA ASP A 151 -6.37 10.76 -8.50
C ASP A 151 -6.76 9.29 -8.72
N GLY A 152 -8.02 8.90 -8.46
CA GLY A 152 -8.54 7.55 -8.70
C GLY A 152 -7.93 6.42 -7.88
N VAL A 153 -6.89 6.68 -7.07
CA VAL A 153 -6.22 5.68 -6.22
C VAL A 153 -6.16 6.14 -4.78
N THR A 154 -6.63 5.31 -3.85
CA THR A 154 -6.51 5.54 -2.40
C THR A 154 -5.82 4.36 -1.74
N ILE A 155 -4.93 4.63 -0.78
CA ILE A 155 -4.20 3.61 -0.02
C ILE A 155 -4.49 3.82 1.48
N HIS A 156 -4.94 2.77 2.14
CA HIS A 156 -5.24 2.73 3.57
C HIS A 156 -4.26 1.78 4.27
N ASP A 157 -3.76 2.20 5.43
CA ASP A 157 -2.89 1.40 6.30
C ASP A 157 -3.24 1.77 7.74
N LEU A 158 -3.72 0.80 8.52
CA LEU A 158 -4.13 0.99 9.91
C LEU A 158 -2.99 1.51 10.79
N HIS A 159 -1.76 1.17 10.43
CA HIS A 159 -0.59 1.49 11.22
C HIS A 159 0.07 2.79 10.75
N ARG A 160 -0.35 3.41 9.64
CA ARG A 160 0.27 4.64 9.14
C ARG A 160 0.12 5.79 10.15
N GLU A 161 1.23 6.38 10.55
CA GLU A 161 1.21 7.66 11.28
C GLU A 161 0.79 8.76 10.31
N ASP A 162 -0.19 9.58 10.67
CA ASP A 162 -0.53 10.78 9.90
C ASP A 162 0.64 11.78 10.04
N PRO A 163 1.35 12.13 8.95
CA PRO A 163 2.45 13.08 9.02
C PRO A 163 2.02 14.46 9.56
N ARG A 164 0.72 14.77 9.55
CA ARG A 164 0.19 16.04 10.09
C ARG A 164 0.30 16.15 11.61
N ILE A 165 0.41 15.03 12.34
CA ILE A 165 0.44 15.03 13.81
C ILE A 165 1.82 15.39 14.36
N HIS A 166 2.90 15.20 13.60
CA HIS A 166 4.27 15.47 14.05
C HIS A 166 4.79 16.88 13.73
N SER A 167 4.01 17.73 13.04
CA SER A 167 4.43 19.09 12.69
C SER A 167 4.28 20.13 13.82
N VAL A 168 3.71 19.74 14.97
CA VAL A 168 3.44 20.66 16.10
C VAL A 168 4.53 20.60 17.20
N ALA A 169 5.49 19.67 17.13
CA ALA A 169 6.39 19.40 18.27
C ALA A 169 7.79 20.05 18.21
N TRP A 170 8.12 20.84 17.18
CA TRP A 170 9.44 21.51 17.11
C TRP A 170 9.35 22.97 16.64
N ARG A 171 8.70 23.80 17.45
CA ARG A 171 8.97 25.24 17.54
C ARG A 171 8.77 25.68 18.99
N GLU A 172 9.80 25.49 19.81
CA GLU A 172 10.17 26.36 20.93
C GLU A 172 11.41 25.75 21.61
N GLY A 173 12.46 26.55 21.70
CA GLY A 173 13.80 26.19 22.15
C GLY A 173 14.82 27.17 21.61
#